data_AF-A0A7S0N1Q5-F1
#
_entry.id   AF-A0A7S0N1Q5-F1
#
_cell.length_a   1.000
_cell.length_b   1.000
_cell.length_c   1.000
_cell.angle_alpha   90.00
_cell.angle_beta   90.00
_cell.angle_gamma   90.00
#
_symmetry.space_group_name_H-M   'P 1'
#
loop_
_entity.id
_entity.type
_entity.pdbx_description
1 polymer ?
#
loop_
_entity_poly.entity_id
_entity_poly.type
_entity_poly.pdbx_seq_one_letter_code
_entity_poly.pdbx_strand_id
1 'polypeptide(L)'
;MADDFEKAILFSFDHTGAVNPQLKEQVGSFLDNIKQGPTCFQLCLERFSATGYPEVKFWCLQTLHEMIKKRYASMGPPEQAQVRAVLAHWLVTDCAAPSPALPNFLKNK
;
A
#
# COMPACT_ATOMS: atom_id res chain seq x y z
N MET A 1 -8.51 -7.39 11.89
CA MET A 1 -8.71 -6.32 10.89
C MET A 1 -7.41 -5.94 10.21
N ALA A 2 -6.37 -5.55 10.95
CA ALA A 2 -4.99 -5.39 10.46
C ALA A 2 -4.51 -6.57 9.59
N ASP A 3 -4.64 -7.77 10.15
CA ASP A 3 -4.21 -9.02 9.53
C ASP A 3 -5.05 -9.42 8.31
N ASP A 4 -6.33 -9.03 8.28
CA ASP A 4 -7.24 -9.41 7.19
C ASP A 4 -6.91 -8.65 5.91
N PHE A 5 -6.48 -7.39 6.04
CA PHE A 5 -5.96 -6.59 4.92
C PHE A 5 -4.66 -7.18 4.36
N GLU A 6 -3.69 -7.49 5.22
CA GLU A 6 -2.42 -8.05 4.78
C GLU A 6 -2.61 -9.42 4.13
N LYS A 7 -3.44 -10.29 4.72
CA LYS A 7 -3.83 -11.58 4.12
C LYS A 7 -4.53 -11.42 2.78
N ALA A 8 -5.46 -10.48 2.67
CA ALA A 8 -6.14 -10.20 1.41
C ALA A 8 -5.13 -9.80 0.33
N ILE A 9 -4.16 -8.93 0.65
CA ILE A 9 -3.10 -8.60 -0.30
C ILE A 9 -2.29 -9.84 -0.65
N LEU A 10 -1.80 -10.61 0.32
CA LEU A 10 -1.03 -11.82 0.05
C LEU A 10 -1.78 -12.81 -0.86
N PHE A 11 -3.08 -13.03 -0.63
CA PHE A 11 -3.90 -13.86 -1.50
C PHE A 11 -4.10 -13.27 -2.91
N SER A 12 -4.12 -11.95 -3.05
CA SER A 12 -4.18 -11.31 -4.38
C SER A 12 -2.91 -11.53 -5.20
N PHE A 13 -1.75 -11.61 -4.53
CA PHE A 13 -0.43 -11.88 -5.12
C PHE A 13 -0.11 -13.38 -5.24
N ASP A 14 -0.98 -14.28 -4.75
CA ASP A 14 -0.80 -15.71 -4.97
C ASP A 14 -1.05 -16.06 -6.44
N HIS A 15 0.02 -16.49 -7.11
CA HIS A 15 0.02 -16.99 -8.49
C HIS A 15 0.30 -18.48 -8.57
N THR A 16 0.41 -19.17 -7.43
CA THR A 16 0.71 -20.61 -7.36
C THR A 16 -0.48 -21.49 -7.74
N GLY A 17 -1.69 -20.89 -7.79
CA GLY A 17 -2.94 -21.61 -8.03
C GLY A 17 -3.50 -22.27 -6.76
N ALA A 18 -2.89 -22.02 -5.60
CA ALA A 18 -3.36 -22.54 -4.32
C ALA A 18 -4.63 -21.83 -3.82
N VAL A 19 -4.82 -20.56 -4.20
CA VAL A 19 -6.00 -19.78 -3.84
C VAL A 19 -7.17 -20.08 -4.79
N ASN A 20 -8.30 -20.51 -4.22
CA ASN A 20 -9.55 -20.73 -4.96
C ASN A 20 -9.96 -19.45 -5.74
N PRO A 21 -10.31 -19.55 -7.04
CA PRO A 21 -10.75 -18.40 -7.84
C PRO A 21 -11.89 -17.59 -7.20
N GLN A 22 -12.84 -18.24 -6.52
CA GLN A 22 -13.95 -17.54 -5.85
C GLN A 22 -13.44 -16.71 -4.66
N LEU A 23 -12.45 -17.20 -3.92
CA LEU A 23 -11.81 -16.45 -2.85
C LEU A 23 -10.99 -15.28 -3.42
N LYS A 24 -10.33 -15.48 -4.57
CA LYS A 24 -9.57 -14.43 -5.25
C LYS A 24 -10.45 -13.27 -5.71
N GLU A 25 -11.64 -13.57 -6.22
CA GLU A 25 -12.65 -12.55 -6.59
C GLU A 25 -13.16 -11.77 -5.38
N GLN A 26 -13.44 -12.46 -4.26
CA GLN A 26 -13.84 -11.83 -3.00
C GLN A 26 -12.75 -10.90 -2.46
N VAL A 27 -11.50 -11.36 -2.48
CA VAL A 27 -10.32 -10.57 -2.08
C VAL A 27 -10.17 -9.34 -2.98
N GLY A 28 -10.32 -9.49 -4.30
CA GLY A 28 -10.29 -8.38 -5.24
C GLY A 28 -11.34 -7.32 -4.91
N SER A 29 -12.59 -7.74 -4.74
CA SER A 29 -13.70 -6.85 -4.37
C SER A 29 -13.46 -6.15 -3.02
N PHE A 30 -12.91 -6.87 -2.03
CA PHE A 30 -12.57 -6.30 -0.73
C PHE A 30 -11.50 -5.20 -0.85
N LEU A 31 -10.43 -5.47 -1.58
CA LEU A 31 -9.34 -4.52 -1.80
C LEU A 31 -9.80 -3.30 -2.61
N ASP A 32 -10.68 -3.47 -3.60
CA ASP A 32 -11.24 -2.35 -4.36
C ASP A 32 -12.16 -1.47 -3.50
N ASN A 33 -12.97 -2.06 -2.62
CA ASN A 33 -13.76 -1.29 -1.65
C ASN A 33 -12.85 -0.44 -0.74
N ILE A 34 -11.73 -1.01 -0.28
CA ILE A 34 -10.75 -0.25 0.52
C ILE A 34 -10.17 0.90 -0.29
N LYS A 35 -9.76 0.67 -1.54
CA LYS A 35 -9.18 1.71 -2.43
C LYS A 35 -10.12 2.88 -2.67
N GLN A 36 -11.43 2.64 -2.70
CA GLN A 36 -12.42 3.69 -2.90
C GLN A 36 -12.66 4.52 -1.64
N GLY A 37 -12.33 3.98 -0.46
CA GLY A 37 -12.48 4.63 0.84
C GLY A 37 -11.60 5.88 0.99
N PRO A 38 -12.10 6.94 1.65
CA PRO A 38 -11.33 8.17 1.88
C PRO A 38 -10.12 7.97 2.79
N THR A 39 -10.15 6.94 3.64
CA THR A 39 -9.08 6.60 4.60
C THR A 39 -8.03 5.66 4.02
N CYS A 40 -8.15 5.25 2.76
CA CYS A 40 -7.22 4.31 2.13
C CYS A 40 -5.77 4.81 2.18
N PHE A 41 -5.56 6.12 2.00
CA PHE A 41 -4.22 6.69 2.04
C PHE A 41 -3.58 6.53 3.43
N GLN A 42 -4.35 6.81 4.50
CA GLN A 42 -3.87 6.66 5.88
C GLN A 42 -3.54 5.20 6.18
N LEU A 43 -4.42 4.29 5.77
CA LEU A 43 -4.19 2.85 5.93
C LEU A 43 -2.90 2.41 5.22
N CYS A 44 -2.68 2.83 3.97
CA CYS A 44 -1.47 2.49 3.21
C CYS A 44 -0.21 3.02 3.91
N LEU A 45 -0.26 4.23 4.44
CA LEU A 45 0.86 4.86 5.13
C LEU A 45 1.22 4.13 6.44
N GLU A 46 0.22 3.83 7.28
CA GLU A 46 0.44 3.08 8.52
C GLU A 46 0.94 1.65 8.24
N ARG A 47 0.34 0.98 7.25
CA ARG A 47 0.67 -0.41 6.94
C ARG A 47 2.02 -0.57 6.30
N PHE A 48 2.47 0.40 5.51
CA PHE A 48 3.75 0.33 4.83
C PHE A 48 4.90 0.15 5.84
N SER A 49 4.93 0.94 6.90
CA SER A 49 6.00 0.86 7.92
C SER A 49 5.82 -0.31 8.87
N ALA A 50 4.58 -0.76 9.12
CA ALA A 50 4.29 -1.84 10.06
C ALA A 50 4.51 -3.25 9.50
N THR A 51 4.28 -3.45 8.19
CA THR A 51 4.31 -4.79 7.59
C THR A 51 5.73 -5.24 7.22
N GLY A 52 6.02 -6.53 7.40
CA GLY A 52 7.24 -7.17 6.91
C GLY A 52 7.13 -7.69 5.47
N TYR A 53 5.92 -7.70 4.90
CA TYR A 53 5.66 -8.34 3.61
C TYR A 53 5.88 -7.37 2.42
N PRO A 54 6.80 -7.68 1.50
CA PRO A 54 7.06 -6.84 0.34
C PRO A 54 5.84 -6.61 -0.56
N GLU A 55 4.95 -7.59 -0.67
CA GLU A 55 3.72 -7.55 -1.46
C GLU A 55 2.76 -6.48 -0.90
N VAL A 56 2.62 -6.44 0.43
CA VAL A 56 1.80 -5.45 1.13
C VAL A 56 2.38 -4.05 0.93
N LYS A 57 3.70 -3.90 1.11
CA LYS A 57 4.41 -2.64 0.84
C LYS A 57 4.20 -2.17 -0.60
N PHE A 58 4.30 -3.07 -1.57
CA PHE A 58 4.14 -2.75 -2.99
C PHE A 58 2.72 -2.32 -3.32
N TRP A 59 1.72 -3.03 -2.78
CA TRP A 59 0.31 -2.68 -2.97
C TRP A 59 -0.01 -1.31 -2.38
N CYS A 60 0.52 -1.00 -1.19
CA CYS A 60 0.36 0.31 -0.55
C CYS A 60 0.95 1.43 -1.43
N LEU A 61 2.19 1.27 -1.93
CA LEU A 61 2.81 2.25 -2.83
C LEU A 61 2.05 2.41 -4.14
N GLN A 62 1.63 1.31 -4.77
CA GLN A 62 0.85 1.36 -6.01
C GLN A 62 -0.46 2.11 -5.80
N THR A 63 -1.16 1.82 -4.70
CA THR A 63 -2.43 2.46 -4.37
C THR A 63 -2.25 3.95 -4.09
N LEU A 64 -1.23 4.31 -3.31
CA LEU A 64 -0.88 5.71 -3.05
C LEU A 64 -0.54 6.46 -4.34
N HIS A 65 0.28 5.88 -5.22
CA HIS A 65 0.62 6.48 -6.52
C HIS A 65 -0.64 6.75 -7.34
N GLU A 66 -1.53 5.77 -7.48
CA GLU A 66 -2.78 5.92 -8.23
C GLU A 66 -3.70 6.99 -7.63
N MET A 67 -3.82 7.03 -6.30
CA MET A 67 -4.61 8.03 -5.60
C MET A 67 -4.03 9.44 -5.78
N ILE A 68 -2.71 9.60 -5.64
CA ILE A 68 -2.02 10.89 -5.84
C ILE A 68 -2.23 11.35 -7.28
N LYS A 69 -1.99 10.49 -8.27
CA LYS A 69 -2.24 10.83 -9.68
C LYS A 69 -3.65 11.32 -9.96
N LYS A 70 -4.66 10.67 -9.36
CA LYS A 70 -6.08 10.97 -9.63
C LYS A 70 -6.63 12.13 -8.82
N ARG A 71 -6.18 12.28 -7.57
CA ARG A 71 -6.85 13.14 -6.57
C ARG A 71 -5.95 14.22 -5.96
N TYR A 72 -4.63 14.20 -6.16
CA TYR A 72 -3.74 15.18 -5.52
C TYR A 72 -4.06 16.62 -5.92
N ALA A 73 -4.39 16.85 -7.19
CA ALA A 73 -4.81 18.17 -7.67
C ALA A 73 -6.13 18.67 -7.06
N SER A 74 -7.01 17.75 -6.65
CA SER A 74 -8.28 18.06 -5.97
C SER A 74 -8.18 18.07 -4.44
N MET A 75 -7.07 17.61 -3.87
CA MET A 75 -6.82 17.63 -2.42
C MET A 75 -6.51 19.05 -1.94
N GLY A 76 -6.91 19.35 -0.70
CA GLY A 76 -6.56 20.62 -0.08
C GLY A 76 -5.06 20.75 0.22
N PRO A 77 -4.52 21.98 0.38
CA PRO A 77 -3.14 22.19 0.82
C PRO A 77 -2.69 21.38 2.05
N PRO A 78 -3.51 21.21 3.12
CA PRO A 78 -3.09 20.43 4.29
C PRO A 78 -2.95 18.92 3.99
N GLU A 79 -3.86 18.35 3.20
CA GLU A 79 -3.80 16.93 2.82
C GLU A 79 -2.59 16.65 1.94
N GLN A 80 -2.31 17.55 0.99
CA GLN A 80 -1.11 17.45 0.16
C GLN A 80 0.18 17.53 1.00
N ALA A 81 0.22 18.42 2.00
CA ALA A 81 1.35 18.52 2.91
C ALA A 81 1.54 17.24 3.74
N GLN A 82 0.45 16.65 4.23
CA GLN A 82 0.48 15.39 4.95
C GLN A 82 1.03 14.25 4.08
N VAL A 83 0.55 14.12 2.83
CA VAL A 83 1.06 13.12 1.88
C VAL A 83 2.56 13.29 1.66
N ARG A 84 3.03 14.52 1.40
CA ARG A 84 4.46 14.79 1.22
C ARG A 84 5.28 14.46 2.47
N ALA A 85 4.81 14.85 3.65
CA ALA A 85 5.50 14.61 4.91
C ALA A 85 5.68 13.11 5.17
N VAL A 86 4.64 12.31 4.93
CA VAL A 86 4.72 10.88 5.17
C VAL A 86 5.58 10.17 4.12
N LEU A 87 5.50 10.55 2.84
CA LEU A 87 6.40 10.02 1.82
C LEU A 87 7.86 10.37 2.10
N ALA A 88 8.14 11.58 2.59
CA ALA A 88 9.48 11.97 3.00
C ALA A 88 9.96 11.18 4.23
N HIS A 89 9.09 11.00 5.23
CA HIS A 89 9.37 10.17 6.39
C HIS A 89 9.70 8.73 5.97
N TRP A 90 8.91 8.16 5.07
CA TRP A 90 9.16 6.83 4.50
C TRP A 90 10.52 6.75 3.80
N LEU A 91 10.86 7.72 2.95
CA LEU A 91 12.14 7.76 2.25
C LEU A 91 13.34 7.78 3.22
N VAL A 92 13.23 8.53 4.32
CA VAL A 92 14.29 8.62 5.32
C VAL A 92 14.36 7.34 6.17
N THR A 93 13.23 6.81 6.59
CA THR A 93 13.19 5.68 7.54
C THR A 93 13.43 4.33 6.86
N ASP A 94 12.77 4.06 5.73
CA ASP A 94 12.76 2.73 5.11
C ASP A 94 13.73 2.60 3.92
N CYS A 95 13.97 3.69 3.16
CA CYS A 95 14.90 3.63 2.02
C CYS A 95 16.36 3.89 2.42
N ALA A 96 16.60 4.69 3.47
CA ALA A 96 17.95 4.97 3.99
C ALA A 96 18.40 3.99 5.09
N ALA A 97 17.55 3.06 5.53
CA ALA A 97 17.92 2.08 6.54
C ALA A 97 18.99 1.08 6.02
N PRO A 98 19.99 0.74 6.85
CA PRO A 98 21.10 -0.13 6.44
C PRO A 98 20.72 -1.62 6.33
N SER A 99 19.68 -2.11 7.01
CA SER A 99 19.23 -3.52 6.94
C SER A 99 17.90 -3.78 7.68
N PRO A 100 17.03 -4.71 7.23
CA PRO A 100 17.06 -5.37 5.92
C PRO A 100 16.74 -4.36 4.82
N ALA A 101 17.55 -4.36 3.76
CA ALA A 101 17.40 -3.40 2.67
C ALA A 101 16.03 -3.60 1.99
N LEU A 102 15.26 -2.52 1.88
CA LEU A 102 14.02 -2.53 1.11
C LEU A 102 14.33 -3.06 -0.32
N PRO A 103 13.58 -4.06 -0.82
CA PRO A 103 13.78 -4.60 -2.16
C PRO A 103 13.87 -3.52 -3.23
N ASN A 104 14.75 -3.70 -4.23
CA ASN A 104 14.98 -2.69 -5.27
C ASN A 104 13.70 -2.29 -6.02
N PHE A 105 12.77 -3.22 -6.24
CA PHE A 105 11.50 -2.93 -6.89
C PHE A 105 10.57 -2.02 -6.07
N LEU A 106 10.73 -1.99 -4.75
CA LEU A 106 10.04 -1.06 -3.86
C LEU A 106 10.75 0.29 -3.80
N LYS A 107 12.10 0.30 -3.81
CA LYS A 107 12.88 1.55 -3.84
C LYS A 107 12.69 2.35 -5.13
N ASN A 108 12.52 1.66 -6.25
CA ASN A 108 12.34 2.28 -7.57
C ASN A 108 10.91 2.78 -7.85
N LYS A 109 9.98 2.58 -6.92
CA LYS A 109 8.55 2.85 -7.09
C LYS A 109 8.14 4.15 -6.41
#